data_AF-A0A1B6CUJ4-F1
#
_entry.id   AF-A0A1B6CUJ4-F1
#
_cell.length_a   1.000
_cell.length_b   1.000
_cell.length_c   1.000
_cell.angle_alpha   90.00
_cell.angle_beta   90.00
_cell.angle_gamma   90.00
#
_symmetry.space_group_name_H-M   'P 1'
#
loop_
_entity.id
_entity.type
_entity.pdbx_description
1 polymer ?
#
loop_
_entity_poly.entity_id
_entity_poly.type
_entity_poly.pdbx_seq_one_letter_code
_entity_poly.pdbx_strand_id
1 'polypeptide(L)'
;GGTLRLTYFCRFPSVDPTVDVNALKKLYCAPEVNSIFQVTFSADWWSYGVILYQLLSGQSLYSYHPGGIQCHTSIYIPENISIEAHSLLKELLKYNPSER
;
A
#
# COMPACT_ATOMS: atom_id res chain seq x y z
N GLY A 1 27.08 2.19 2.28
CA GLY A 1 25.70 2.59 2.58
C GLY A 1 25.02 2.94 1.29
N GLY A 2 23.85 2.36 1.00
CA GLY A 2 23.07 2.69 -0.19
C GLY A 2 22.15 3.88 0.05
N THR A 3 21.90 4.69 -0.98
CA THR A 3 20.91 5.78 -0.94
C THR A 3 19.74 5.40 -1.83
N LEU A 4 18.51 5.52 -1.30
CA LEU A 4 17.30 5.36 -2.08
C LEU A 4 16.97 6.67 -2.81
N ARG A 5 16.76 6.62 -4.12
CA ARG A 5 16.26 7.75 -4.92
C ARG A 5 15.01 7.30 -5.67
N LEU A 6 13.89 7.94 -5.35
CA LEU A 6 12.65 7.76 -6.10
C LEU A 6 12.84 8.31 -7.53
N THR A 7 12.21 7.65 -8.50
CA THR A 7 12.24 8.02 -9.93
C THR A 7 10.81 7.90 -10.49
N TYR A 8 10.62 8.21 -11.78
CA TYR A 8 9.30 8.16 -12.44
C TYR A 8 8.27 9.18 -11.90
N PHE A 9 8.71 10.39 -11.57
CA PHE A 9 7.82 11.52 -11.19
C PHE A 9 7.13 12.22 -12.38
N CYS A 10 7.23 11.66 -13.59
CA CYS A 10 6.75 12.31 -14.81
C CYS A 10 5.22 12.42 -14.79
N ARG A 11 4.70 13.65 -14.78
CA ARG A 11 3.30 13.96 -15.08
C ARG A 11 3.29 14.81 -16.35
N PHE A 12 2.61 14.33 -17.39
CA PHE A 12 2.43 15.07 -18.63
C PHE A 12 1.09 15.83 -18.55
N PRO A 13 1.07 17.17 -18.65
CA PRO A 13 -0.17 17.94 -18.53
C PRO A 13 -1.25 17.57 -19.55
N SER A 14 -0.84 16.99 -20.68
CA SER A 14 -1.73 16.57 -21.77
C SER A 14 -2.20 15.12 -21.67
N VAL A 15 -1.82 14.41 -20.61
CA VAL A 15 -2.18 13.01 -20.38
C VAL A 15 -3.00 12.96 -19.10
N ASP A 16 -4.23 12.51 -19.20
CA ASP A 16 -5.05 12.26 -18.02
C ASP A 16 -4.36 11.22 -17.14
N PRO A 17 -4.22 11.47 -15.82
CA PRO A 17 -3.60 10.53 -14.91
C PRO A 17 -4.49 9.30 -14.77
N THR A 18 -4.13 8.22 -15.46
CA THR A 18 -4.78 6.92 -15.31
C THR A 18 -4.17 6.13 -14.18
N VAL A 19 -5.00 5.47 -13.38
CA VAL A 19 -4.53 4.52 -12.36
C VAL A 19 -3.92 3.29 -13.04
N ASP A 20 -2.74 2.88 -12.59
CA ASP A 20 -2.11 1.63 -13.07
C ASP A 20 -2.90 0.42 -12.56
N VAL A 21 -3.47 -0.33 -13.49
CA VAL A 21 -4.35 -1.48 -13.20
C VAL A 21 -3.60 -2.62 -12.52
N ASN A 22 -2.30 -2.78 -12.78
CA ASN A 22 -1.47 -3.79 -12.13
C ASN A 22 -1.13 -3.38 -10.70
N ALA A 23 -0.84 -2.10 -10.48
CA ALA A 23 -0.62 -1.56 -9.13
C ALA A 23 -1.85 -1.78 -8.24
N LEU A 24 -3.04 -1.54 -8.80
CA LEU A 24 -4.31 -1.81 -8.12
C LEU A 24 -4.49 -3.30 -7.81
N LYS A 25 -4.33 -4.18 -8.82
CA LYS A 25 -4.47 -5.64 -8.64
C LYS A 25 -3.50 -6.19 -7.60
N LYS A 26 -2.28 -5.65 -7.51
CA LYS A 26 -1.24 -6.08 -6.58
C LYS A 26 -1.31 -5.37 -5.21
N LEU A 27 -2.39 -4.62 -4.96
CA LEU A 27 -2.65 -3.91 -3.71
C LEU A 27 -1.64 -2.79 -3.39
N TYR A 28 -0.84 -2.34 -4.35
CA TYR A 28 0.02 -1.17 -4.14
C TYR A 28 -0.78 0.13 -4.06
N CYS A 29 -1.97 0.17 -4.64
CA CYS A 29 -2.90 1.28 -4.48
C CYS A 29 -3.82 1.06 -3.27
N ALA A 30 -4.10 2.13 -2.54
CA ALA A 30 -5.01 2.10 -1.41
C ALA A 30 -6.45 1.74 -1.84
N PRO A 31 -7.27 1.15 -0.95
CA PRO A 31 -8.64 0.74 -1.30
C PRO A 31 -9.49 1.88 -1.86
N GLU A 32 -9.28 3.12 -1.38
CA GLU A 32 -10.01 4.29 -1.84
C GLU A 32 -9.73 4.65 -3.31
N VAL A 33 -8.59 4.26 -3.88
CA VAL A 33 -8.18 4.59 -5.27
C VAL A 33 -9.10 3.96 -6.32
N ASN A 34 -9.71 2.82 -6.00
CA ASN A 34 -10.69 2.13 -6.86
C ASN A 34 -12.11 2.23 -6.32
N SER A 35 -12.37 3.24 -5.48
CA SER A 35 -13.67 3.44 -4.85
C SER A 35 -14.31 4.75 -5.33
N ILE A 36 -15.55 4.98 -4.90
CA ILE A 36 -16.22 6.27 -5.08
C ILE A 36 -15.74 7.36 -4.10
N PHE A 37 -14.90 6.99 -3.12
CA PHE A 37 -14.38 7.91 -2.12
C PHE A 37 -13.25 8.75 -2.68
N GLN A 38 -13.08 9.96 -2.12
CA GLN A 38 -12.00 10.84 -2.49
C GLN A 38 -10.64 10.25 -2.07
N VAL A 39 -9.70 10.21 -3.01
CA VAL A 39 -8.30 9.86 -2.71
C VAL A 39 -7.64 11.01 -1.96
N THR A 40 -7.02 10.71 -0.82
CA THR A 40 -6.29 11.67 0.02
C THR A 40 -4.80 11.32 0.07
N PHE A 41 -4.00 12.15 0.75
CA PHE A 41 -2.59 11.85 1.03
C PHE A 41 -2.41 10.53 1.82
N SER A 42 -3.44 10.02 2.49
CA SER A 42 -3.40 8.71 3.16
C SER A 42 -3.12 7.56 2.19
N ALA A 43 -3.45 7.70 0.90
CA ALA A 43 -3.20 6.67 -0.11
C ALA A 43 -1.70 6.41 -0.33
N ASP A 44 -0.86 7.43 -0.18
CA ASP A 44 0.60 7.27 -0.28
C ASP A 44 1.14 6.48 0.91
N TRP A 45 0.57 6.66 2.11
CA TRP A 45 0.94 5.89 3.30
C TRP A 45 0.60 4.41 3.19
N TRP A 46 -0.52 4.08 2.54
CA TRP A 46 -0.83 2.70 2.19
C TRP A 46 0.24 2.13 1.23
N SER A 47 0.53 2.85 0.15
CA SER A 47 1.51 2.43 -0.86
C SER A 47 2.89 2.17 -0.22
N TYR A 48 3.31 3.07 0.67
CA TYR A 48 4.51 2.92 1.49
C TYR A 48 4.43 1.68 2.39
N GLY A 49 3.31 1.47 3.09
CA GLY A 49 3.08 0.30 3.93
C GLY A 49 3.18 -1.02 3.16
N VAL A 50 2.66 -1.09 1.93
CA VAL A 50 2.74 -2.30 1.10
C VAL A 50 4.16 -2.59 0.65
N ILE A 51 4.92 -1.55 0.26
CA ILE A 51 6.33 -1.68 -0.08
C ILE A 51 7.13 -2.14 1.15
N LEU A 52 6.90 -1.51 2.30
CA LEU A 52 7.57 -1.85 3.55
C LEU A 52 7.25 -3.30 3.97
N TYR A 53 5.99 -3.72 3.87
CA TYR A 53 5.55 -5.09 4.12
C TYR A 53 6.34 -6.07 3.26
N GLN A 54 6.47 -5.79 1.97
CA GLN A 54 7.19 -6.65 1.04
C GLN A 54 8.69 -6.71 1.33
N LEU A 55 9.30 -5.58 1.70
CA LEU A 55 10.71 -5.53 2.08
C LEU A 55 11.00 -6.31 3.38
N LEU A 56 10.11 -6.25 4.35
CA LEU A 56 10.28 -6.91 5.66
C LEU A 56 9.93 -8.40 5.64
N SER A 57 8.86 -8.78 4.94
CA SER A 57 8.39 -10.17 4.88
C SER A 57 9.00 -10.98 3.74
N GLY A 58 9.55 -10.30 2.71
CA GLY A 58 9.96 -10.93 1.45
C GLY A 58 8.80 -11.40 0.58
N GLN A 59 7.54 -11.15 0.98
CA GLN A 59 6.32 -11.59 0.30
C GLN A 59 5.45 -10.39 -0.06
N SER A 60 4.77 -10.44 -1.21
CA SER A 60 3.83 -9.38 -1.56
C SER A 60 2.57 -9.47 -0.71
N LEU A 61 1.96 -8.33 -0.38
CA LEU A 61 0.68 -8.30 0.34
C LEU A 61 -0.41 -9.07 -0.42
N TYR A 62 -0.40 -8.97 -1.76
CA TYR A 62 -1.29 -9.72 -2.65
C TYR A 62 -1.16 -11.25 -2.50
N SER A 63 0.05 -11.77 -2.22
CA SER A 63 0.27 -13.21 -2.03
C SER A 63 -0.57 -13.77 -0.88
N TYR A 64 -0.79 -12.98 0.17
CA TYR A 64 -1.61 -13.36 1.32
C TYR A 64 -3.08 -12.97 1.17
N HIS A 65 -3.38 -11.92 0.39
CA HIS A 65 -4.73 -11.38 0.21
C HIS A 65 -5.10 -11.28 -1.27
N PRO A 66 -5.17 -12.40 -2.02
CA PRO A 66 -5.44 -12.36 -3.47
C PRO A 66 -6.85 -11.86 -3.81
N GLY A 67 -7.79 -11.94 -2.86
CA GLY A 67 -9.14 -11.39 -2.96
C GLY A 67 -9.24 -9.90 -2.62
N GLY A 68 -8.13 -9.25 -2.26
CA GLY A 68 -8.08 -7.88 -1.79
C GLY A 68 -8.35 -7.72 -0.30
N ILE A 69 -8.42 -6.46 0.14
CA ILE A 69 -8.58 -6.07 1.54
C ILE A 69 -9.87 -5.28 1.68
N GLN A 70 -10.73 -5.73 2.60
CA GLN A 70 -11.98 -5.09 2.98
C GLN A 70 -11.88 -4.52 4.40
N CYS A 71 -12.89 -3.75 4.83
CA CYS A 71 -12.92 -3.10 6.14
C CYS A 71 -12.77 -4.06 7.34
N HIS A 72 -13.11 -5.34 7.16
CA HIS A 72 -13.00 -6.37 8.20
C HIS A 72 -11.81 -7.32 7.97
N THR A 73 -11.04 -7.14 6.90
CA THR A 73 -9.89 -7.99 6.61
C THR A 73 -8.77 -7.68 7.60
N SER A 74 -8.37 -8.68 8.37
CA SER A 74 -7.18 -8.59 9.21
C SER A 74 -5.94 -8.89 8.38
N ILE A 75 -5.01 -7.94 8.32
CA ILE A 75 -3.77 -8.12 7.58
C ILE A 75 -2.85 -9.07 8.32
N TYR A 76 -2.56 -10.19 7.66
CA TYR A 76 -1.57 -11.15 8.11
C TYR A 76 -0.16 -10.55 8.01
N ILE A 77 0.54 -10.47 9.14
CA ILE A 77 1.95 -10.08 9.23
C ILE A 77 2.70 -11.27 9.83
N PRO A 78 3.76 -11.79 9.18
CA PRO A 78 4.58 -12.87 9.70
C PRO A 78 5.22 -12.58 11.07
N GLU A 79 5.34 -13.62 11.92
CA GLU A 79 5.90 -13.52 13.28
C GLU A 79 7.40 -13.24 13.32
N ASN A 80 8.12 -13.47 12.22
CA ASN A 80 9.56 -13.22 12.12
C ASN A 80 9.94 -11.74 11.92
N ILE A 81 8.95 -10.84 11.96
CA ILE A 81 9.13 -9.39 11.88
C ILE A 81 9.16 -8.80 13.30
N SER A 82 9.95 -7.76 13.53
CA SER A 82 10.02 -7.11 14.85
C SER A 82 8.67 -6.54 15.28
N ILE A 83 8.45 -6.43 16.59
CA ILE A 83 7.19 -5.95 17.17
C ILE A 83 6.91 -4.51 16.71
N GLU A 84 7.94 -3.67 16.64
CA GLU A 84 7.84 -2.27 16.21
C GLU A 84 7.41 -2.18 14.75
N ALA A 85 8.03 -2.99 13.88
CA ALA A 85 7.69 -3.05 12.47
C ALA A 85 6.27 -3.60 12.27
N HIS A 86 5.88 -4.60 13.06
CA HIS A 86 4.53 -5.14 13.05
C HIS A 86 3.49 -4.10 13.48
N SER A 87 3.78 -3.29 14.51
CA SER A 87 2.91 -2.19 14.94
C SER A 87 2.81 -1.12 13.86
N LEU A 88 3.93 -0.73 13.25
CA LEU A 88 3.95 0.26 12.17
C LEU A 88 3.13 -0.20 10.95
N LEU A 89 3.30 -1.46 10.53
CA LEU A 89 2.53 -2.02 9.41
C LEU A 89 1.03 -2.06 9.70
N LYS A 90 0.64 -2.35 10.95
CA LYS A 90 -0.77 -2.32 11.37
C LYS A 90 -1.40 -0.93 11.26
N GLU A 91 -0.65 0.12 11.60
CA GLU A 91 -1.15 1.50 11.50
C GLU A 91 -1.22 1.94 10.03
N LEU A 92 -0.17 1.65 9.24
CA LEU A 92 -0.11 2.05 7.82
C LEU A 92 -1.12 1.33 6.93
N LEU A 93 -1.44 0.06 7.22
CA LEU A 93 -2.27 -0.77 6.35
C LEU A 93 -3.72 -0.87 6.83
N LYS A 94 -4.29 0.23 7.31
CA LYS A 94 -5.72 0.30 7.64
C LYS A 94 -6.56 0.59 6.42
N TYR A 95 -7.67 -0.13 6.31
CA TYR A 95 -8.64 0.06 5.22
C TYR A 95 -9.17 1.49 5.20
N ASN A 96 -9.59 2.01 6.36
CA ASN A 96 -10.10 3.37 6.49
C ASN A 96 -8.95 4.40 6.43
N PRO A 97 -8.91 5.31 5.44
CA PRO A 97 -7.84 6.31 5.33
C PRO A 97 -7.78 7.30 6.50
N SER A 98 -8.86 7.48 7.26
CA SER A 98 -8.91 8.37 8.43
C SER A 98 -8.31 7.76 9.70
N GLU A 99 -8.11 6.45 9.73
CA GLU A 99 -7.54 5.73 10.88
C GLU A 99 -6.05 5.39 10.67
N ARG A 100 -5.53 5.69 9.47
CA ARG A 100 -4.21 5.34 8.95
C ARG A 100 -3.13 6.32 9.41
#